data_AF-A2EWG4-F1
#
_entry.id   AF-A2EWG4-F1
#
_cell.length_a   1.000
_cell.length_b   1.000
_cell.length_c   1.000
_cell.angle_alpha   90.00
_cell.angle_beta   90.00
_cell.angle_gamma   90.00
#
_symmetry.space_group_name_H-M   'P 1'
#
loop_
_entity.id
_entity.type
_entity.pdbx_description
1 polymer ?
#
loop_
_entity_poly.entity_id
_entity_poly.type
_entity_poly.pdbx_seq_one_letter_code
_entity_poly.pdbx_strand_id
1 'polypeptide(L)'
;MEYQLLSELVELYPNILTRGVQENEYVLLDDLVLELKGINFRDNETLICKSERKSIKCNSIKCRKVTAVLNNLKIESPLIIESSPFIMIQQCNITMDDCQEYALIEIQRSTVLIKDSEIHCNEKVSINILHNSQVLLKKDTIQDSNCTLINVSSSKLIMEKTTVKDSRQNGIYSQENSVVQITDSELTDIQYPSIYAMNCQYIVERTKFSNLKQNGITFVKCKAITLKDCFFDNIESSAISCAASKIEIDHNEIKNINGNGAYISDSSRALITNNTITDCQFPSIALLYGCVGQITGNYIRNMDKSGICFRGSKQVLFQDNTIDIVGECGISVSDTTDIIINHNKILNCMISACESYNSSNVVFKSNEIDGNYPYGLLVYSGGKIDAVENTFNGVTKAICQLRYKGSASVKNNRVSKHVQPYDGQTSRLYVFEGNGECPPATNIQEEADRLHIPCDPLLPQSSNKCIKCQEGPRDCYFQDCGHCIYCMSCGQKALKNKESCPLCRFPIIGVTSGFSEDSHGLCTICNDNEANCIIFPCGHTGFCDKCLSRWYEENKTCPFCRQDPSTFKKIETSV
;
A
#
# COMPACT_ATOMS: atom_id res chain seq x y z
N MET A 1 26.85 -13.01 -12.11
CA MET A 1 26.00 -12.52 -13.22
C MET A 1 26.45 -11.16 -13.76
N GLU A 2 26.90 -10.20 -12.94
CA GLU A 2 27.56 -8.97 -13.44
C GLU A 2 28.77 -9.25 -14.34
N TYR A 3 29.59 -10.25 -14.00
CA TYR A 3 30.71 -10.68 -14.83
C TYR A 3 30.28 -11.39 -16.13
N GLN A 4 29.07 -11.97 -16.16
CA GLN A 4 28.63 -12.88 -17.22
C GLN A 4 27.96 -12.12 -18.37
N LEU A 5 27.18 -11.08 -18.07
CA LEU A 5 26.66 -10.18 -19.12
C LEU A 5 27.76 -9.29 -19.73
N LEU A 6 28.72 -8.83 -18.91
CA LEU A 6 29.87 -8.07 -19.41
C LEU A 6 30.86 -8.97 -20.17
N SER A 7 31.08 -10.22 -19.74
CA SER A 7 31.93 -11.17 -20.48
C SER A 7 31.28 -11.65 -21.77
N GLU A 8 29.97 -11.89 -21.79
CA GLU A 8 29.24 -12.29 -23.00
C GLU A 8 29.18 -11.15 -24.04
N LEU A 9 29.06 -9.88 -23.61
CA LEU A 9 29.15 -8.72 -24.51
C LEU A 9 30.57 -8.45 -25.04
N VAL A 10 31.61 -8.83 -24.28
CA VAL A 10 33.02 -8.72 -24.69
C VAL A 10 33.43 -9.87 -25.62
N GLU A 11 32.88 -11.08 -25.46
CA GLU A 11 33.13 -12.24 -26.33
C GLU A 11 32.40 -12.19 -27.68
N LEU A 12 31.25 -11.50 -27.76
CA LEU A 12 30.49 -11.34 -29.02
C LEU A 12 31.08 -10.29 -29.98
N TYR A 13 31.97 -9.41 -29.51
CA TYR A 13 32.56 -8.33 -30.31
C TYR A 13 34.08 -8.19 -30.06
N PRO A 14 34.91 -9.16 -30.51
CA PRO A 14 36.34 -9.24 -30.15
C PRO A 14 37.25 -8.20 -30.83
N ASN A 15 36.71 -7.27 -31.63
CA ASN A 15 37.49 -6.27 -32.36
C ASN A 15 37.11 -4.84 -31.96
N ILE A 16 37.49 -4.43 -30.73
CA ILE A 16 37.48 -3.02 -30.34
C ILE A 16 38.84 -2.69 -29.71
N LEU A 17 39.56 -1.81 -30.41
CA LEU A 17 40.92 -1.28 -30.19
C LEU A 17 42.10 -2.16 -30.63
N THR A 18 42.57 -1.94 -31.87
CA THR A 18 43.91 -1.39 -32.14
C THR A 18 44.15 -1.21 -33.65
N ARG A 19 44.09 0.03 -34.11
CA ARG A 19 45.16 0.66 -34.91
C ARG A 19 44.93 2.17 -34.85
N GLY A 20 45.98 2.89 -34.50
CA GLY A 20 45.89 4.26 -34.00
C GLY A 20 45.32 5.25 -35.01
N VAL A 21 44.84 6.37 -34.46
CA VAL A 21 44.65 7.67 -35.13
C VAL A 21 44.08 7.57 -36.55
N GLN A 22 42.77 7.87 -36.71
CA GLN A 22 41.93 7.82 -37.94
C GLN A 22 41.20 6.47 -38.11
N GLU A 23 39.88 6.35 -38.27
CA GLU A 23 38.78 7.23 -38.67
C GLU A 23 37.63 7.11 -37.64
N ASN A 24 36.93 8.22 -37.32
CA ASN A 24 35.76 8.32 -36.40
C ASN A 24 36.02 8.49 -34.89
N GLU A 25 37.24 8.83 -34.47
CA GLU A 25 37.49 9.37 -33.12
C GLU A 25 37.44 10.91 -33.16
N TYR A 26 36.45 11.52 -32.51
CA TYR A 26 36.40 12.97 -32.32
C TYR A 26 37.10 13.30 -31.00
N VAL A 27 38.40 13.56 -31.06
CA VAL A 27 39.12 14.17 -29.94
C VAL A 27 38.96 15.68 -30.08
N LEU A 28 38.18 16.29 -29.18
CA LEU A 28 38.17 17.74 -29.06
C LEU A 28 39.55 18.13 -28.53
N LEU A 29 40.37 18.77 -29.34
CA LEU A 29 41.64 19.38 -28.96
C LEU A 29 41.37 20.89 -28.89
N ASP A 30 41.81 21.57 -27.82
CA ASP A 30 41.62 23.01 -27.52
C ASP A 30 40.44 23.44 -26.61
N ASP A 31 40.67 24.55 -25.89
CA ASP A 31 39.85 25.23 -24.87
C ASP A 31 38.61 25.94 -25.47
N LEU A 32 37.94 25.31 -26.42
CA LEU A 32 36.81 25.93 -27.13
C LEU A 32 35.47 25.49 -26.53
N VAL A 33 34.64 26.45 -26.13
CA VAL A 33 33.19 26.23 -26.07
C VAL A 33 32.73 26.07 -27.51
N LEU A 34 32.51 24.83 -27.94
CA LEU A 34 32.00 24.53 -29.28
C LEU A 34 30.49 24.78 -29.33
N GLU A 35 30.09 26.02 -29.61
CA GLU A 35 28.71 26.33 -30.01
C GLU A 35 28.46 25.79 -31.42
N LEU A 36 28.09 24.50 -31.49
CA LEU A 36 27.78 23.81 -32.73
C LEU A 36 26.26 23.84 -33.00
N LYS A 37 25.85 23.99 -34.26
CA LYS A 37 24.46 23.81 -34.69
C LYS A 37 24.11 22.32 -34.75
N GLY A 38 23.97 21.69 -33.58
CA GLY A 38 23.65 20.27 -33.41
C GLY A 38 24.76 19.32 -33.86
N ILE A 39 24.91 18.20 -33.15
CA ILE A 39 25.85 17.13 -33.49
C ILE A 39 25.03 15.89 -33.87
N ASN A 40 25.19 15.38 -35.09
CA ASN A 40 24.48 14.18 -35.56
C ASN A 40 25.47 13.08 -35.91
N PHE A 41 25.42 11.98 -35.17
CA PHE A 41 26.15 10.75 -35.45
C PHE A 41 25.20 9.73 -36.11
N ARG A 42 25.61 9.14 -37.25
CA ARG A 42 24.80 8.21 -38.04
C ARG A 42 25.65 7.06 -38.59
N ASP A 43 24.96 5.99 -39.02
CA ASP A 43 25.48 4.93 -39.89
C ASP A 43 26.61 4.03 -39.34
N ASN A 44 26.30 3.13 -38.39
CA ASN A 44 27.17 2.02 -37.94
C ASN A 44 28.58 2.45 -37.48
N GLU A 45 28.77 3.71 -37.12
CA GLU A 45 30.03 4.23 -36.62
C GLU A 45 30.27 3.79 -35.16
N THR A 46 31.54 3.57 -34.82
CA THR A 46 32.00 3.48 -33.43
C THR A 46 32.66 4.78 -33.05
N LEU A 47 32.15 5.47 -32.02
CA LEU A 47 32.56 6.81 -31.62
C LEU A 47 33.14 6.77 -30.21
N ILE A 48 34.32 7.36 -30.03
CA ILE A 48 34.91 7.59 -28.71
C ILE A 48 35.12 9.09 -28.57
N CYS A 49 34.43 9.70 -27.60
CA CYS A 49 34.60 11.09 -27.23
C CYS A 49 35.15 11.15 -25.80
N LYS A 50 36.39 11.64 -25.66
CA LYS A 50 37.11 11.80 -24.40
C LYS A 50 37.65 13.21 -24.29
N SER A 51 37.63 13.78 -23.08
CA SER A 51 38.22 15.09 -22.80
C SER A 51 38.75 15.17 -21.37
N GLU A 52 39.78 15.97 -21.12
CA GLU A 52 40.28 16.24 -19.77
C GLU A 52 39.59 17.45 -19.10
N ARG A 53 38.99 18.38 -19.86
CA ARG A 53 38.28 19.59 -19.36
C ARG A 53 37.36 20.24 -20.41
N LYS A 54 36.23 19.64 -20.82
CA LYS A 54 35.39 20.30 -21.87
C LYS A 54 33.89 20.27 -21.62
N SER A 55 33.27 21.42 -21.92
CA SER A 55 31.83 21.62 -22.05
C SER A 55 31.41 21.47 -23.52
N ILE A 56 30.37 20.67 -23.77
CA ILE A 56 29.69 20.59 -25.07
C ILE A 56 28.38 21.36 -24.94
N LYS A 57 28.20 22.38 -25.79
CA LYS A 57 26.96 23.17 -25.83
C LYS A 57 26.48 23.32 -27.27
N CYS A 58 25.41 22.64 -27.63
CA CYS A 58 24.76 22.67 -28.92
C CYS A 58 23.24 22.47 -28.77
N ASN A 59 22.49 22.63 -29.86
CA ASN A 59 21.03 22.46 -29.80
C ASN A 59 20.60 21.06 -29.35
N SER A 60 21.34 20.02 -29.78
CA SER A 60 21.17 18.63 -29.35
C SER A 60 22.31 17.77 -29.90
N ILE A 61 22.62 16.70 -29.17
CA ILE A 61 23.53 15.63 -29.58
C ILE A 61 22.66 14.43 -29.94
N LYS A 62 22.67 14.00 -31.21
CA LYS A 62 21.86 12.87 -31.69
C LYS A 62 22.75 11.69 -32.03
N CYS A 63 22.57 10.58 -31.32
CA CYS A 63 23.25 9.30 -31.54
C CYS A 63 22.26 8.31 -32.18
N ARG A 64 22.36 8.11 -33.51
CA ARG A 64 21.42 7.24 -34.25
C ARG A 64 22.13 6.07 -34.90
N LYS A 65 21.78 4.84 -34.50
CA LYS A 65 22.36 3.61 -35.05
C LYS A 65 23.89 3.59 -34.95
N VAL A 66 24.41 4.04 -33.81
CA VAL A 66 25.85 4.11 -33.54
C VAL A 66 26.20 3.40 -32.24
N THR A 67 27.45 2.95 -32.14
CA THR A 67 28.05 2.58 -30.87
C THR A 67 28.90 3.75 -30.39
N ALA A 68 28.70 4.25 -29.17
CA ALA A 68 29.45 5.42 -28.71
C ALA A 68 29.87 5.35 -27.24
N VAL A 69 31.01 5.98 -26.93
CA VAL A 69 31.50 6.22 -25.57
C VAL A 69 31.69 7.72 -25.36
N LEU A 70 30.92 8.28 -24.45
CA LEU A 70 31.03 9.66 -23.96
C LEU A 70 31.68 9.61 -22.57
N ASN A 71 32.90 10.15 -22.45
CA ASN A 71 33.68 10.01 -21.23
C ASN A 71 34.30 11.33 -20.74
N ASN A 72 34.07 11.64 -19.46
CA ASN A 72 34.64 12.82 -18.79
C ASN A 72 34.26 14.14 -19.49
N LEU A 73 32.96 14.31 -19.78
CA LEU A 73 32.42 15.46 -20.50
C LEU A 73 31.46 16.25 -19.61
N LYS A 74 31.51 17.58 -19.71
CA LYS A 74 30.41 18.44 -19.32
C LYS A 74 29.49 18.62 -20.54
N ILE A 75 28.21 18.29 -20.43
CA ILE A 75 27.25 18.34 -21.54
C ILE A 75 26.11 19.27 -21.15
N GLU A 76 26.04 20.41 -21.84
CA GLU A 76 25.01 21.44 -21.68
C GLU A 76 24.01 21.37 -22.85
N SER A 77 23.56 20.16 -23.19
CA SER A 77 22.76 19.90 -24.39
C SER A 77 21.91 18.63 -24.26
N PRO A 78 20.73 18.58 -24.89
CA PRO A 78 19.93 17.36 -24.92
C PRO A 78 20.66 16.23 -25.65
N LEU A 79 20.64 15.03 -25.09
CA LEU A 79 21.15 13.79 -25.67
C LEU A 79 19.99 12.95 -26.20
N ILE A 80 19.94 12.75 -27.52
CA ILE A 80 18.89 11.97 -28.19
C ILE A 80 19.52 10.70 -28.74
N ILE A 81 19.23 9.56 -28.12
CA ILE A 81 19.78 8.25 -28.45
C ILE A 81 18.68 7.38 -29.06
N GLU A 82 18.85 7.00 -30.33
CA GLU A 82 17.80 6.30 -31.08
C GLU A 82 18.36 5.12 -31.89
N SER A 83 17.76 3.95 -31.72
CA SER A 83 18.10 2.72 -32.44
C SER A 83 19.61 2.40 -32.40
N SER A 84 20.28 2.79 -31.32
CA SER A 84 21.72 2.65 -31.14
C SER A 84 22.01 1.37 -30.35
N PRO A 85 22.83 0.44 -30.88
CA PRO A 85 23.07 -0.85 -30.25
C PRO A 85 23.66 -0.72 -28.86
N PHE A 86 24.55 0.25 -28.63
CA PHE A 86 25.15 0.51 -27.33
C PHE A 86 25.72 1.93 -27.20
N ILE A 87 25.35 2.64 -26.14
CA ILE A 87 25.99 3.91 -25.76
C ILE A 87 26.49 3.81 -24.32
N MET A 88 27.73 4.20 -24.07
CA MET A 88 28.27 4.37 -22.72
C MET A 88 28.48 5.85 -22.44
N ILE A 89 27.91 6.33 -21.34
CA ILE A 89 28.12 7.66 -20.78
C ILE A 89 28.79 7.44 -19.43
N GLN A 90 30.00 7.95 -19.24
CA GLN A 90 30.75 7.73 -18.02
C GLN A 90 31.48 8.98 -17.55
N GLN A 91 31.45 9.23 -16.24
CA GLN A 91 32.13 10.39 -15.65
C GLN A 91 31.68 11.72 -16.25
N CYS A 92 30.43 11.81 -16.69
CA CYS A 92 29.90 13.01 -17.34
C CYS A 92 29.09 13.85 -16.35
N ASN A 93 29.11 15.17 -16.54
CA ASN A 93 28.19 16.09 -15.89
C ASN A 93 27.25 16.65 -16.97
N ILE A 94 25.98 16.30 -16.91
CA ILE A 94 24.97 16.58 -17.93
C ILE A 94 23.94 17.52 -17.31
N THR A 95 23.95 18.78 -17.72
CA THR A 95 23.18 19.86 -17.08
C THR A 95 22.40 20.66 -18.10
N MET A 96 21.14 21.00 -17.84
CA MET A 96 20.43 21.97 -18.68
C MET A 96 19.30 22.69 -17.92
N ASP A 97 19.28 24.02 -18.09
CA ASP A 97 18.29 24.89 -17.43
C ASP A 97 17.02 25.12 -18.26
N ASP A 98 17.11 25.15 -19.59
CA ASP A 98 15.98 25.38 -20.49
C ASP A 98 16.02 24.39 -21.66
N CYS A 99 15.02 23.49 -21.72
CA CYS A 99 14.88 22.51 -22.80
C CYS A 99 13.49 22.64 -23.41
N GLN A 100 13.41 22.99 -24.71
CA GLN A 100 12.14 23.35 -25.34
C GLN A 100 11.33 22.15 -25.89
N GLU A 101 11.97 21.03 -26.25
CA GLU A 101 11.29 19.97 -27.03
C GLU A 101 11.48 18.52 -26.51
N TYR A 102 12.60 18.19 -25.82
CA TYR A 102 12.91 16.81 -25.39
C TYR A 102 13.22 16.72 -23.89
N ALA A 103 13.30 15.50 -23.36
CA ALA A 103 14.00 15.23 -22.11
C ALA A 103 15.49 15.58 -22.23
N LEU A 104 16.20 15.73 -21.10
CA LEU A 104 17.66 15.96 -21.13
C LEU A 104 18.39 14.78 -21.77
N ILE A 105 18.00 13.55 -21.42
CA ILE A 105 18.46 12.31 -22.08
C ILE A 105 17.24 11.54 -22.57
N GLU A 106 17.05 11.48 -23.88
CA GLU A 106 15.96 10.78 -24.56
C GLU A 106 16.50 9.49 -25.18
N ILE A 107 15.99 8.33 -24.77
CA ILE A 107 16.49 7.00 -25.17
C ILE A 107 15.37 6.18 -25.79
N GLN A 108 15.55 5.76 -27.04
CA GLN A 108 14.55 5.00 -27.80
C GLN A 108 15.18 3.80 -28.53
N ARG A 109 14.61 2.60 -28.39
CA ARG A 109 15.09 1.35 -29.02
C ARG A 109 16.61 1.15 -28.89
N SER A 110 17.19 1.47 -27.74
CA SER A 110 18.64 1.50 -27.56
C SER A 110 19.09 0.85 -26.25
N THR A 111 20.35 0.44 -26.19
CA THR A 111 21.01 0.01 -24.95
C THR A 111 21.95 1.10 -24.48
N VAL A 112 21.80 1.55 -23.22
CA VAL A 112 22.62 2.64 -22.67
C VAL A 112 23.14 2.27 -21.28
N LEU A 113 24.45 2.45 -21.08
CA LEU A 113 25.08 2.45 -19.76
C LEU A 113 25.43 3.89 -19.39
N ILE A 114 24.90 4.37 -18.28
CA ILE A 114 25.36 5.58 -17.62
C ILE A 114 26.04 5.16 -16.32
N LYS A 115 27.24 5.70 -16.06
CA LYS A 115 27.92 5.43 -14.79
C LYS A 115 28.75 6.59 -14.30
N ASP A 116 28.89 6.68 -12.98
CA ASP A 116 29.72 7.67 -12.30
C ASP A 116 29.43 9.10 -12.80
N SER A 117 28.17 9.41 -13.14
CA SER A 117 27.77 10.65 -13.82
C SER A 117 26.76 11.47 -13.00
N GLU A 118 26.76 12.78 -13.22
CA GLU A 118 25.82 13.72 -12.60
C GLU A 118 24.87 14.25 -13.67
N ILE A 119 23.56 14.22 -13.39
CA ILE A 119 22.51 14.60 -14.33
C ILE A 119 21.56 15.58 -13.63
N HIS A 120 21.39 16.76 -14.20
CA HIS A 120 20.56 17.83 -13.64
C HIS A 120 19.73 18.48 -14.75
N CYS A 121 18.40 18.43 -14.62
CA CYS A 121 17.49 19.10 -15.55
C CYS A 121 16.38 19.85 -14.82
N ASN A 122 16.41 21.19 -14.90
CA ASN A 122 15.47 22.04 -14.16
C ASN A 122 14.03 21.93 -14.66
N GLU A 123 13.78 22.02 -15.97
CA GLU A 123 12.43 22.26 -16.51
C GLU A 123 11.77 21.03 -17.18
N LYS A 124 12.50 19.92 -17.35
CA LYS A 124 12.02 18.72 -18.06
C LYS A 124 12.43 17.43 -17.35
N VAL A 125 11.94 16.32 -17.88
CA VAL A 125 12.37 14.98 -17.47
C VAL A 125 13.88 14.83 -17.73
N SER A 126 14.62 14.34 -16.74
CA SER A 126 16.07 14.16 -16.84
C SER A 126 16.43 12.99 -17.76
N ILE A 127 15.80 11.83 -17.56
CA ILE A 127 16.04 10.64 -18.39
C ILE A 127 14.70 10.04 -18.81
N ASN A 128 14.48 9.93 -20.11
CA ASN A 128 13.28 9.36 -20.69
C ASN A 128 13.61 8.09 -21.48
N ILE A 129 13.10 6.95 -21.03
CA ILE A 129 13.45 5.61 -21.53
C ILE A 129 12.22 4.98 -22.20
N LEU A 130 12.26 4.85 -23.53
CA LEU A 130 11.09 4.48 -24.33
C LEU A 130 11.37 3.33 -25.30
N HIS A 131 10.29 2.69 -25.77
CA HIS A 131 10.27 1.81 -26.94
C HIS A 131 11.30 0.65 -26.89
N ASN A 132 11.17 -0.25 -25.92
CA ASN A 132 12.04 -1.42 -25.74
C ASN A 132 13.52 -1.05 -25.54
N SER A 133 13.79 0.06 -24.85
CA SER A 133 15.17 0.43 -24.47
C SER A 133 15.61 -0.33 -23.22
N GLN A 134 16.92 -0.47 -23.05
CA GLN A 134 17.53 -1.03 -21.86
C GLN A 134 18.57 -0.07 -21.32
N VAL A 135 18.39 0.38 -20.08
CA VAL A 135 19.28 1.35 -19.45
C VAL A 135 19.82 0.80 -18.15
N LEU A 136 21.14 0.89 -17.98
CA LEU A 136 21.84 0.64 -16.73
C LEU A 136 22.39 1.97 -16.21
N LEU A 137 22.00 2.34 -14.99
CA LEU A 137 22.54 3.46 -14.22
C LEU A 137 23.39 2.88 -13.09
N LYS A 138 24.61 3.39 -12.92
CA LYS A 138 25.55 2.87 -11.91
C LYS A 138 26.35 3.98 -11.27
N LYS A 139 26.12 4.24 -9.98
CA LYS A 139 26.81 5.31 -9.23
C LYS A 139 26.56 6.70 -9.80
N ASP A 140 25.34 6.93 -10.28
CA ASP A 140 24.95 8.22 -10.83
C ASP A 140 24.24 9.08 -9.78
N THR A 141 24.18 10.39 -10.01
CA THR A 141 23.31 11.31 -9.27
C THR A 141 22.39 12.01 -10.26
N ILE A 142 21.08 11.93 -10.03
CA ILE A 142 20.04 12.52 -10.88
C ILE A 142 19.20 13.44 -10.00
N GLN A 143 19.22 14.74 -10.28
CA GLN A 143 18.67 15.73 -9.35
C GLN A 143 18.03 16.96 -10.01
N ASP A 144 17.42 17.78 -9.14
CA ASP A 144 17.00 19.17 -9.39
C ASP A 144 16.08 19.32 -10.61
N SER A 145 14.88 18.75 -10.52
CA SER A 145 13.88 18.86 -11.59
C SER A 145 12.52 19.32 -11.09
N ASN A 146 11.93 20.27 -11.81
CA ASN A 146 10.52 20.64 -11.70
C ASN A 146 9.58 19.57 -12.28
N CYS A 147 10.14 18.54 -12.94
CA CYS A 147 9.46 17.41 -13.56
C CYS A 147 9.90 16.08 -12.93
N THR A 148 9.36 14.98 -13.45
CA THR A 148 9.80 13.63 -13.08
C THR A 148 11.24 13.40 -13.50
N LEU A 149 12.10 12.87 -12.63
CA LEU A 149 13.53 12.69 -12.97
C LEU A 149 13.74 11.57 -14.00
N ILE A 150 13.15 10.39 -13.77
CA ILE A 150 13.28 9.24 -14.66
C ILE A 150 11.91 8.75 -15.12
N ASN A 151 11.68 8.72 -16.42
CA ASN A 151 10.50 8.10 -17.02
C ASN A 151 10.87 6.79 -17.74
N VAL A 152 10.09 5.73 -17.53
CA VAL A 152 10.28 4.42 -18.17
C VAL A 152 8.96 3.93 -18.77
N SER A 153 8.93 3.77 -20.10
CA SER A 153 7.75 3.30 -20.83
C SER A 153 8.12 2.15 -21.77
N SER A 154 7.43 1.02 -21.64
CA SER A 154 7.69 -0.19 -22.44
C SER A 154 9.18 -0.57 -22.52
N SER A 155 9.92 -0.44 -21.41
CA SER A 155 11.39 -0.53 -21.39
C SER A 155 11.95 -1.11 -20.09
N LYS A 156 13.27 -1.33 -20.04
CA LYS A 156 13.97 -1.85 -18.86
C LYS A 156 14.92 -0.81 -18.27
N LEU A 157 14.86 -0.63 -16.95
CA LEU A 157 15.80 0.15 -16.17
C LEU A 157 16.45 -0.74 -15.10
N ILE A 158 17.77 -0.72 -15.01
CA ILE A 158 18.54 -1.26 -13.90
C ILE A 158 19.29 -0.09 -13.27
N MET A 159 19.15 0.10 -11.96
CA MET A 159 19.75 1.19 -11.21
C MET A 159 20.52 0.62 -10.02
N GLU A 160 21.81 0.94 -9.93
CA GLU A 160 22.70 0.43 -8.88
C GLU A 160 23.51 1.57 -8.27
N LYS A 161 23.46 1.72 -6.94
CA LYS A 161 24.26 2.74 -6.22
C LYS A 161 24.02 4.17 -6.69
N THR A 162 22.81 4.46 -7.19
CA THR A 162 22.45 5.74 -7.77
C THR A 162 21.58 6.53 -6.81
N THR A 163 21.75 7.86 -6.79
CA THR A 163 20.93 8.78 -6.01
C THR A 163 19.99 9.55 -6.91
N VAL A 164 18.70 9.54 -6.57
CA VAL A 164 17.64 10.31 -7.24
C VAL A 164 17.05 11.27 -6.22
N LYS A 165 17.19 12.59 -6.41
CA LYS A 165 16.82 13.54 -5.37
C LYS A 165 16.31 14.89 -5.86
N ASP A 166 15.72 15.67 -4.97
CA ASP A 166 15.35 17.07 -5.22
C ASP A 166 14.39 17.26 -6.42
N SER A 167 13.32 16.45 -6.47
CA SER A 167 12.28 16.55 -7.52
C SER A 167 10.98 17.14 -7.01
N ARG A 168 10.40 18.07 -7.80
CA ARG A 168 9.03 18.59 -7.56
C ARG A 168 7.93 17.66 -8.07
N GLN A 169 8.26 16.59 -8.79
CA GLN A 169 7.36 15.53 -9.24
C GLN A 169 7.90 14.18 -8.77
N ASN A 170 7.74 13.10 -9.54
CA ASN A 170 8.21 11.77 -9.16
C ASN A 170 9.74 11.65 -9.31
N GLY A 171 10.38 10.81 -8.50
CA GLY A 171 11.74 10.37 -8.79
C GLY A 171 11.76 9.48 -10.03
N ILE A 172 10.92 8.44 -10.00
CA ILE A 172 10.76 7.48 -11.10
C ILE A 172 9.27 7.32 -11.40
N TYR A 173 8.90 7.54 -12.65
CA TYR A 173 7.58 7.16 -13.18
C TYR A 173 7.75 6.02 -14.18
N SER A 174 6.93 4.98 -14.08
CA SER A 174 7.01 3.84 -15.00
C SER A 174 5.65 3.28 -15.39
N GLN A 175 5.54 2.91 -16.68
CA GLN A 175 4.30 2.42 -17.26
C GLN A 175 4.51 1.38 -18.38
N GLU A 176 3.40 0.85 -18.89
CA GLU A 176 3.34 0.01 -20.10
C GLU A 176 4.24 -1.25 -20.06
N ASN A 177 4.12 -2.07 -19.02
CA ASN A 177 4.90 -3.32 -18.88
C ASN A 177 6.41 -3.12 -18.76
N SER A 178 6.84 -1.96 -18.25
CA SER A 178 8.25 -1.72 -17.95
C SER A 178 8.76 -2.62 -16.82
N VAL A 179 10.05 -2.92 -16.85
CA VAL A 179 10.76 -3.72 -15.83
C VAL A 179 11.84 -2.86 -15.19
N VAL A 180 11.76 -2.67 -13.88
CA VAL A 180 12.68 -1.81 -13.14
C VAL A 180 13.34 -2.59 -12.01
N GLN A 181 14.66 -2.53 -11.94
CA GLN A 181 15.47 -3.12 -10.88
C GLN A 181 16.28 -2.01 -10.21
N ILE A 182 16.20 -1.89 -8.89
CA ILE A 182 16.90 -0.87 -8.10
C ILE A 182 17.64 -1.57 -6.97
N THR A 183 18.94 -1.33 -6.85
CA THR A 183 19.76 -1.91 -5.78
C THR A 183 20.71 -0.88 -5.19
N ASP A 184 20.92 -0.96 -3.87
CA ASP A 184 21.93 -0.17 -3.15
C ASP A 184 21.82 1.34 -3.39
N SER A 185 20.61 1.87 -3.61
CA SER A 185 20.36 3.22 -4.13
C SER A 185 19.62 4.11 -3.11
N GLU A 186 19.48 5.40 -3.42
CA GLU A 186 18.75 6.35 -2.56
C GLU A 186 17.79 7.22 -3.37
N LEU A 187 16.55 7.36 -2.88
CA LEU A 187 15.55 8.28 -3.39
C LEU A 187 15.13 9.23 -2.26
N THR A 188 15.45 10.52 -2.37
CA THR A 188 15.26 11.47 -1.26
C THR A 188 14.79 12.86 -1.68
N ASP A 189 14.04 13.55 -0.81
CA ASP A 189 13.65 14.95 -1.01
C ASP A 189 12.77 15.16 -2.26
N ILE A 190 11.72 14.34 -2.38
CA ILE A 190 10.80 14.30 -3.54
C ILE A 190 9.38 14.69 -3.12
N GLN A 191 8.73 15.55 -3.93
CA GLN A 191 7.42 16.13 -3.60
C GLN A 191 6.22 15.24 -3.98
N TYR A 192 6.34 14.40 -5.01
CA TYR A 192 5.34 13.38 -5.38
C TYR A 192 5.85 11.99 -4.97
N PRO A 193 5.15 10.88 -5.27
CA PRO A 193 5.69 9.58 -4.92
C PRO A 193 7.06 9.36 -5.53
N SER A 194 8.04 8.91 -4.72
CA SER A 194 9.40 8.73 -5.22
C SER A 194 9.45 7.73 -6.37
N ILE A 195 8.59 6.71 -6.30
CA ILE A 195 8.29 5.79 -7.39
C ILE A 195 6.78 5.76 -7.60
N TYR A 196 6.35 5.97 -8.84
CA TYR A 196 4.99 5.68 -9.29
C TYR A 196 5.03 4.73 -10.47
N ALA A 197 4.38 3.57 -10.33
CA ALA A 197 4.44 2.50 -11.32
C ALA A 197 3.06 1.92 -11.63
N MET A 198 2.71 1.86 -12.91
CA MET A 198 1.46 1.32 -13.40
C MET A 198 1.70 0.19 -14.42
N ASN A 199 1.10 -0.98 -14.21
CA ASN A 199 1.29 -2.15 -15.09
C ASN A 199 2.77 -2.51 -15.30
N CYS A 200 3.58 -2.54 -14.24
CA CYS A 200 5.03 -2.79 -14.32
C CYS A 200 5.47 -4.00 -13.46
N GLN A 201 6.76 -4.35 -13.57
CA GLN A 201 7.44 -5.29 -12.69
C GLN A 201 8.62 -4.60 -11.99
N TYR A 202 8.77 -4.84 -10.69
CA TYR A 202 9.77 -4.16 -9.86
C TYR A 202 10.51 -5.11 -8.94
N ILE A 203 11.82 -4.92 -8.85
CA ILE A 203 12.66 -5.47 -7.77
C ILE A 203 13.42 -4.29 -7.18
N VAL A 204 13.22 -4.04 -5.89
CA VAL A 204 13.92 -2.98 -5.16
C VAL A 204 14.58 -3.61 -3.94
N GLU A 205 15.91 -3.54 -3.89
CA GLU A 205 16.69 -4.12 -2.80
C GLU A 205 17.63 -3.08 -2.18
N ARG A 206 17.84 -3.15 -0.86
CA ARG A 206 18.87 -2.36 -0.15
C ARG A 206 18.83 -0.86 -0.51
N THR A 207 17.62 -0.32 -0.66
CA THR A 207 17.40 1.04 -1.16
C THR A 207 16.76 1.90 -0.09
N LYS A 208 17.22 3.15 0.02
CA LYS A 208 16.73 4.13 0.98
C LYS A 208 15.73 5.08 0.35
N PHE A 209 14.63 5.33 1.05
CA PHE A 209 13.58 6.28 0.72
C PHE A 209 13.42 7.27 1.87
N SER A 210 13.76 8.54 1.67
CA SER A 210 13.69 9.53 2.75
C SER A 210 13.14 10.90 2.36
N ASN A 211 12.56 11.62 3.32
CA ASN A 211 12.10 13.00 3.16
C ASN A 211 11.10 13.17 2.00
N LEU A 212 9.99 12.41 2.03
CA LEU A 212 9.02 12.35 0.93
C LEU A 212 7.71 13.02 1.32
N LYS A 213 7.17 13.89 0.46
CA LYS A 213 5.92 14.63 0.73
C LYS A 213 4.64 13.87 0.39
N GLN A 214 4.74 12.83 -0.43
CA GLN A 214 3.65 11.91 -0.74
C GLN A 214 4.05 10.49 -0.39
N ASN A 215 3.39 9.49 -0.98
CA ASN A 215 3.73 8.08 -0.72
C ASN A 215 5.20 7.81 -1.04
N GLY A 216 5.84 6.91 -0.29
CA GLY A 216 7.18 6.45 -0.65
C GLY A 216 7.19 5.83 -2.04
N ILE A 217 6.39 4.77 -2.20
CA ILE A 217 6.21 4.06 -3.46
C ILE A 217 4.71 3.86 -3.72
N THR A 218 4.29 4.00 -4.98
CA THR A 218 2.94 3.66 -5.43
C THR A 218 2.97 2.67 -6.59
N PHE A 219 2.33 1.51 -6.40
CA PHE A 219 2.15 0.48 -7.40
C PHE A 219 0.67 0.29 -7.74
N VAL A 220 0.36 0.28 -9.04
CA VAL A 220 -1.00 0.05 -9.54
C VAL A 220 -0.97 -1.01 -10.65
N LYS A 221 -1.80 -2.05 -10.53
CA LYS A 221 -1.93 -3.12 -11.55
C LYS A 221 -0.61 -3.83 -11.90
N CYS A 222 0.31 -3.93 -10.94
CA CYS A 222 1.63 -4.52 -11.12
C CYS A 222 1.63 -6.00 -10.70
N LYS A 223 2.15 -6.88 -11.56
CA LYS A 223 1.98 -8.34 -11.39
C LYS A 223 3.07 -9.01 -10.57
N ALA A 224 4.21 -8.35 -10.39
CA ALA A 224 5.34 -8.87 -9.63
C ALA A 224 6.16 -7.70 -9.07
N ILE A 225 6.15 -7.56 -7.75
CA ILE A 225 6.90 -6.56 -7.02
C ILE A 225 7.61 -7.25 -5.86
N THR A 226 8.90 -6.98 -5.70
CA THR A 226 9.69 -7.37 -4.53
C THR A 226 10.34 -6.13 -3.94
N LEU A 227 10.10 -5.88 -2.65
CA LEU A 227 10.75 -4.85 -1.85
C LEU A 227 11.50 -5.54 -0.70
N LYS A 228 12.84 -5.50 -0.74
CA LYS A 228 13.67 -6.26 0.19
C LYS A 228 14.80 -5.45 0.81
N ASP A 229 15.01 -5.57 2.11
CA ASP A 229 16.12 -4.91 2.81
C ASP A 229 16.13 -3.36 2.60
N CYS A 230 14.98 -2.75 2.32
CA CYS A 230 14.87 -1.31 2.10
C CYS A 230 14.59 -0.56 3.40
N PHE A 231 14.92 0.74 3.37
CA PHE A 231 14.73 1.64 4.50
C PHE A 231 13.85 2.82 4.09
N PHE A 232 12.74 3.04 4.81
CA PHE A 232 11.78 4.11 4.60
C PHE A 232 11.73 5.01 5.84
N ASP A 233 11.97 6.31 5.66
CA ASP A 233 12.05 7.26 6.77
C ASP A 233 11.50 8.63 6.39
N ASN A 234 10.79 9.29 7.31
CA ASN A 234 10.26 10.65 7.15
C ASN A 234 9.41 10.81 5.88
N ILE A 235 8.23 10.16 5.87
CA ILE A 235 7.29 10.16 4.73
C ILE A 235 5.95 10.76 5.19
N GLU A 236 5.49 11.80 4.50
CA GLU A 236 4.27 12.54 4.88
C GLU A 236 2.96 11.84 4.50
N SER A 237 3.01 10.76 3.73
CA SER A 237 1.86 9.88 3.43
C SER A 237 2.19 8.42 3.74
N SER A 238 1.76 7.45 2.93
CA SER A 238 2.08 6.03 3.18
C SER A 238 3.46 5.63 2.64
N ALA A 239 4.23 4.81 3.35
CA ALA A 239 5.55 4.40 2.83
C ALA A 239 5.39 3.55 1.54
N ILE A 240 4.46 2.59 1.56
CA ILE A 240 4.17 1.72 0.42
C ILE A 240 2.65 1.74 0.17
N SER A 241 2.26 2.08 -1.05
CA SER A 241 0.87 1.98 -1.54
C SER A 241 0.78 1.04 -2.73
N CYS A 242 -0.11 0.05 -2.67
CA CYS A 242 -0.18 -1.03 -3.66
C CYS A 242 -1.64 -1.43 -3.94
N ALA A 243 -2.08 -1.25 -5.18
CA ALA A 243 -3.46 -1.52 -5.61
C ALA A 243 -3.51 -2.48 -6.81
N ALA A 244 -4.45 -3.43 -6.80
CA ALA A 244 -4.67 -4.42 -7.86
C ALA A 244 -3.39 -5.17 -8.29
N SER A 245 -2.53 -5.51 -7.34
CA SER A 245 -1.15 -5.94 -7.60
C SER A 245 -0.74 -7.18 -6.78
N LYS A 246 0.42 -7.76 -7.10
CA LYS A 246 1.07 -8.79 -6.28
C LYS A 246 2.41 -8.25 -5.77
N ILE A 247 2.59 -8.25 -4.45
CA ILE A 247 3.75 -7.66 -3.78
C ILE A 247 4.32 -8.56 -2.68
N GLU A 248 5.65 -8.58 -2.60
CA GLU A 248 6.44 -9.13 -1.51
C GLU A 248 7.21 -7.99 -0.82
N ILE A 249 7.06 -7.87 0.50
CA ILE A 249 7.68 -6.85 1.35
C ILE A 249 8.44 -7.62 2.44
N ASP A 250 9.75 -7.75 2.30
CA ASP A 250 10.58 -8.62 3.15
C ASP A 250 11.78 -7.89 3.78
N HIS A 251 11.98 -8.05 5.09
CA HIS A 251 13.15 -7.50 5.82
C HIS A 251 13.35 -5.98 5.69
N ASN A 252 12.29 -5.19 5.58
CA ASN A 252 12.39 -3.73 5.48
C ASN A 252 12.29 -3.04 6.86
N GLU A 253 12.91 -1.87 6.99
CA GLU A 253 12.71 -0.96 8.12
C GLU A 253 11.89 0.26 7.64
N ILE A 254 10.73 0.48 8.26
CA ILE A 254 9.80 1.56 7.92
C ILE A 254 9.52 2.37 9.18
N LYS A 255 9.88 3.65 9.20
CA LYS A 255 9.66 4.52 10.37
C LYS A 255 9.32 5.96 10.03
N ASN A 256 8.76 6.68 11.00
CA ASN A 256 8.38 8.10 10.88
C ASN A 256 7.46 8.37 9.69
N ILE A 257 6.29 7.72 9.69
CA ILE A 257 5.34 7.74 8.57
C ILE A 257 4.04 8.43 9.01
N ASN A 258 3.65 9.52 8.35
CA ASN A 258 2.38 10.21 8.65
C ASN A 258 1.15 9.48 8.06
N GLY A 259 1.36 8.45 7.24
CA GLY A 259 0.33 7.54 6.73
C GLY A 259 0.47 6.12 7.29
N ASN A 260 0.21 5.12 6.43
CA ASN A 260 0.43 3.71 6.72
C ASN A 260 1.87 3.29 6.36
N GLY A 261 2.43 2.30 7.05
CA GLY A 261 3.66 1.65 6.58
C GLY A 261 3.43 0.94 5.24
N ALA A 262 2.41 0.08 5.16
CA ALA A 262 1.96 -0.56 3.93
C ALA A 262 0.44 -0.46 3.77
N TYR A 263 -0.01 0.23 2.73
CA TYR A 263 -1.40 0.32 2.31
C TYR A 263 -1.62 -0.57 1.08
N ILE A 264 -2.39 -1.64 1.24
CA ILE A 264 -2.63 -2.65 0.19
C ILE A 264 -4.13 -2.78 -0.09
N SER A 265 -4.55 -2.57 -1.33
CA SER A 265 -5.97 -2.49 -1.72
C SER A 265 -6.32 -3.22 -3.02
N ASP A 266 -7.61 -3.22 -3.36
CA ASP A 266 -8.16 -3.60 -4.66
C ASP A 266 -7.78 -5.02 -5.10
N SER A 267 -8.10 -6.01 -4.26
CA SER A 267 -7.87 -7.44 -4.54
C SER A 267 -6.40 -7.81 -4.79
N SER A 268 -5.48 -7.06 -4.19
CA SER A 268 -4.05 -7.36 -4.22
C SER A 268 -3.71 -8.64 -3.43
N ARG A 269 -2.55 -9.22 -3.76
CA ARG A 269 -1.94 -10.33 -3.02
C ARG A 269 -0.63 -9.87 -2.38
N ALA A 270 -0.55 -9.93 -1.06
CA ALA A 270 0.62 -9.46 -0.31
C ALA A 270 1.27 -10.58 0.51
N LEU A 271 2.59 -10.69 0.41
CA LEU A 271 3.45 -11.40 1.36
C LEU A 271 4.27 -10.34 2.11
N ILE A 272 4.09 -10.23 3.42
CA ILE A 272 4.73 -9.20 4.25
C ILE A 272 5.47 -9.89 5.39
N THR A 273 6.79 -9.99 5.27
CA THR A 273 7.61 -10.83 6.15
C THR A 273 8.77 -10.09 6.79
N ASN A 274 9.02 -10.35 8.08
CA ASN A 274 10.23 -9.92 8.78
C ASN A 274 10.52 -8.41 8.74
N ASN A 275 9.49 -7.57 8.61
CA ASN A 275 9.66 -6.11 8.58
C ASN A 275 9.62 -5.51 9.98
N THR A 276 10.35 -4.43 10.17
CA THR A 276 10.26 -3.56 11.36
C THR A 276 9.52 -2.29 10.97
N ILE A 277 8.33 -2.07 11.53
CA ILE A 277 7.48 -0.92 11.22
C ILE A 277 7.20 -0.14 12.49
N THR A 278 7.73 1.08 12.59
CA THR A 278 7.56 1.92 13.78
C THR A 278 7.03 3.31 13.45
N ASP A 279 6.49 4.00 14.46
CA ASP A 279 6.21 5.43 14.41
C ASP A 279 5.33 5.85 13.21
N CYS A 280 4.17 5.20 13.05
CA CYS A 280 3.19 5.51 12.01
C CYS A 280 1.91 6.15 12.61
N GLN A 281 1.39 7.19 11.95
CA GLN A 281 0.14 7.85 12.38
C GLN A 281 -1.11 7.02 12.07
N PHE A 282 -1.08 6.19 11.03
CA PHE A 282 -2.14 5.24 10.68
C PHE A 282 -1.66 3.81 10.91
N PRO A 283 -2.52 2.78 10.77
CA PRO A 283 -2.08 1.40 10.98
C PRO A 283 -0.83 1.05 10.17
N SER A 284 0.08 0.29 10.80
CA SER A 284 1.34 -0.13 10.17
C SER A 284 1.09 -0.81 8.82
N ILE A 285 0.12 -1.72 8.80
CA ILE A 285 -0.32 -2.44 7.62
C ILE A 285 -1.84 -2.29 7.52
N ALA A 286 -2.32 -1.96 6.33
CA ALA A 286 -3.74 -1.91 6.00
C ALA A 286 -3.98 -2.82 4.78
N LEU A 287 -4.77 -3.88 4.97
CA LEU A 287 -5.13 -4.83 3.91
C LEU A 287 -6.64 -4.72 3.62
N LEU A 288 -6.99 -4.23 2.43
CA LEU A 288 -8.33 -3.70 2.14
C LEU A 288 -8.95 -4.31 0.87
N TYR A 289 -10.28 -4.33 0.78
CA TYR A 289 -11.05 -4.50 -0.45
C TYR A 289 -10.67 -5.74 -1.30
N GLY A 290 -10.95 -6.93 -0.79
CA GLY A 290 -10.77 -8.21 -1.50
C GLY A 290 -9.35 -8.77 -1.46
N CYS A 291 -8.42 -8.11 -0.76
CA CYS A 291 -7.04 -8.54 -0.69
C CYS A 291 -6.85 -9.90 -0.01
N VAL A 292 -5.77 -10.59 -0.41
CA VAL A 292 -5.27 -11.81 0.22
C VAL A 292 -3.88 -11.54 0.80
N GLY A 293 -3.65 -11.92 2.06
CA GLY A 293 -2.42 -11.59 2.77
C GLY A 293 -1.82 -12.73 3.57
N GLN A 294 -0.50 -12.88 3.51
CA GLN A 294 0.30 -13.62 4.48
C GLN A 294 1.27 -12.65 5.16
N ILE A 295 1.17 -12.54 6.48
CA ILE A 295 1.89 -11.53 7.26
C ILE A 295 2.59 -12.24 8.42
N THR A 296 3.92 -12.32 8.37
CA THR A 296 4.69 -13.20 9.28
C THR A 296 5.99 -12.59 9.78
N GLY A 297 6.32 -12.76 11.06
CA GLY A 297 7.61 -12.36 11.61
C GLY A 297 7.83 -10.85 11.71
N ASN A 298 6.80 -10.02 11.56
CA ASN A 298 6.93 -8.57 11.59
C ASN A 298 6.95 -8.03 13.02
N TYR A 299 7.71 -6.96 13.24
CA TYR A 299 7.74 -6.18 14.48
C TYR A 299 7.09 -4.82 14.24
N ILE A 300 5.97 -4.56 14.90
CA ILE A 300 5.17 -3.33 14.77
C ILE A 300 5.19 -2.60 16.11
N ARG A 301 5.60 -1.33 16.12
CA ARG A 301 5.69 -0.55 17.37
C ARG A 301 5.30 0.91 17.25
N ASN A 302 4.66 1.47 18.27
CA ASN A 302 4.41 2.91 18.41
C ASN A 302 3.52 3.47 17.30
N MET A 303 2.30 2.94 17.22
CA MET A 303 1.29 3.36 16.25
C MET A 303 0.29 4.32 16.92
N ASP A 304 -0.04 5.44 16.29
CA ASP A 304 -1.05 6.37 16.85
C ASP A 304 -2.47 5.78 16.79
N LYS A 305 -2.72 4.91 15.80
CA LYS A 305 -4.01 4.25 15.54
C LYS A 305 -3.96 2.78 15.90
N SER A 306 -4.77 1.95 15.23
CA SER A 306 -4.69 0.50 15.39
C SER A 306 -3.37 -0.05 14.85
N GLY A 307 -2.85 -1.14 15.41
CA GLY A 307 -1.55 -1.69 15.01
C GLY A 307 -1.58 -2.16 13.55
N ILE A 308 -2.58 -2.97 13.22
CA ILE A 308 -2.87 -3.46 11.86
C ILE A 308 -4.38 -3.46 11.62
N CYS A 309 -4.81 -3.24 10.38
CA CYS A 309 -6.22 -3.33 10.01
C CYS A 309 -6.49 -4.19 8.77
N PHE A 310 -7.60 -4.92 8.86
CA PHE A 310 -8.18 -5.73 7.78
C PHE A 310 -9.59 -5.22 7.51
N ARG A 311 -9.88 -4.78 6.29
CA ARG A 311 -11.19 -4.23 5.90
C ARG A 311 -11.66 -4.83 4.58
N GLY A 312 -12.69 -5.67 4.61
CA GLY A 312 -13.17 -6.31 3.39
C GLY A 312 -12.16 -7.26 2.77
N SER A 313 -11.18 -7.76 3.53
CA SER A 313 -10.17 -8.70 3.00
C SER A 313 -10.80 -10.05 2.74
N LYS A 314 -10.28 -10.77 1.74
CA LYS A 314 -10.82 -12.07 1.33
C LYS A 314 -10.27 -13.21 2.17
N GLN A 315 -8.96 -13.25 2.38
CA GLN A 315 -8.29 -14.31 3.13
C GLN A 315 -6.98 -13.77 3.73
N VAL A 316 -6.80 -13.94 5.04
CA VAL A 316 -5.58 -13.46 5.72
C VAL A 316 -5.03 -14.48 6.71
N LEU A 317 -3.72 -14.72 6.64
CA LEU A 317 -2.95 -15.39 7.69
C LEU A 317 -2.01 -14.36 8.33
N PHE A 318 -2.21 -14.08 9.61
CA PHE A 318 -1.38 -13.20 10.42
C PHE A 318 -0.73 -14.02 11.55
N GLN A 319 0.55 -14.34 11.42
CA GLN A 319 1.22 -15.28 12.33
C GLN A 319 2.63 -14.87 12.76
N ASP A 320 3.04 -15.24 13.97
CA ASP A 320 4.41 -15.02 14.46
C ASP A 320 4.86 -13.54 14.42
N ASN A 321 3.93 -12.59 14.56
CA ASN A 321 4.24 -11.16 14.60
C ASN A 321 4.25 -10.64 16.04
N THR A 322 4.95 -9.53 16.25
CA THR A 322 4.89 -8.75 17.48
C THR A 322 4.29 -7.38 17.21
N ILE A 323 3.26 -7.01 17.96
CA ILE A 323 2.65 -5.68 17.97
C ILE A 323 2.83 -5.12 19.38
N ASP A 324 3.41 -3.93 19.52
CA ASP A 324 3.64 -3.30 20.81
C ASP A 324 3.39 -1.78 20.78
N ILE A 325 2.85 -1.20 21.85
CA ILE A 325 2.58 0.25 21.98
C ILE A 325 1.69 0.77 20.82
N VAL A 326 0.38 0.65 21.00
CA VAL A 326 -0.60 1.01 19.97
C VAL A 326 -1.69 1.89 20.57
N GLY A 327 -2.00 3.02 19.93
CA GLY A 327 -2.95 4.04 20.40
C GLY A 327 -4.42 3.61 20.36
N GLU A 328 -4.76 2.53 19.65
CA GLU A 328 -6.10 1.94 19.64
C GLU A 328 -6.07 0.41 19.89
N CYS A 329 -6.59 -0.40 18.97
CA CYS A 329 -6.59 -1.86 19.03
C CYS A 329 -5.32 -2.42 18.36
N GLY A 330 -4.73 -3.48 18.91
CA GLY A 330 -3.58 -4.14 18.28
C GLY A 330 -3.92 -4.61 16.87
N ILE A 331 -5.01 -5.38 16.74
CA ILE A 331 -5.53 -5.88 15.47
C ILE A 331 -7.00 -5.48 15.33
N SER A 332 -7.35 -4.88 14.18
CA SER A 332 -8.73 -4.48 13.90
C SER A 332 -9.25 -5.15 12.63
N VAL A 333 -10.38 -5.87 12.74
CA VAL A 333 -10.98 -6.64 11.63
C VAL A 333 -12.42 -6.16 11.35
N SER A 334 -12.68 -5.74 10.11
CA SER A 334 -14.01 -5.35 9.62
C SER A 334 -14.31 -6.00 8.29
N ASP A 335 -15.58 -6.37 8.06
CA ASP A 335 -16.07 -6.88 6.78
C ASP A 335 -15.23 -8.08 6.24
N THR A 336 -14.54 -8.84 7.10
CA THR A 336 -13.54 -9.86 6.72
C THR A 336 -13.87 -11.20 7.38
N THR A 337 -14.13 -12.24 6.59
CA THR A 337 -14.72 -13.50 7.08
C THR A 337 -13.79 -14.71 7.11
N ASP A 338 -12.62 -14.62 6.47
CA ASP A 338 -11.60 -15.68 6.47
C ASP A 338 -10.26 -15.08 6.93
N ILE A 339 -10.06 -15.03 8.25
CA ILE A 339 -8.81 -14.56 8.84
C ILE A 339 -8.39 -15.44 10.02
N ILE A 340 -7.11 -15.82 9.99
CA ILE A 340 -6.45 -16.57 11.06
C ILE A 340 -5.36 -15.68 11.65
N ILE A 341 -5.45 -15.46 12.96
CA ILE A 341 -4.50 -14.72 13.78
C ILE A 341 -3.87 -15.74 14.73
N ASN A 342 -2.65 -16.18 14.42
CA ASN A 342 -2.00 -17.31 15.10
C ASN A 342 -0.64 -16.95 15.70
N HIS A 343 -0.39 -17.29 16.96
CA HIS A 343 0.96 -17.25 17.53
C HIS A 343 1.65 -15.87 17.48
N ASN A 344 0.87 -14.80 17.71
CA ASN A 344 1.38 -13.43 17.76
C ASN A 344 1.56 -12.95 19.21
N LYS A 345 2.44 -11.97 19.41
CA LYS A 345 2.56 -11.21 20.66
C LYS A 345 1.91 -9.85 20.48
N ILE A 346 0.89 -9.54 21.29
CA ILE A 346 0.13 -8.30 21.20
C ILE A 346 0.22 -7.60 22.56
N LEU A 347 0.95 -6.49 22.57
CA LEU A 347 1.44 -5.84 23.77
C LEU A 347 0.98 -4.38 23.82
N ASN A 348 0.67 -3.89 25.02
CA ASN A 348 0.50 -2.47 25.33
C ASN A 348 -0.38 -1.68 24.34
N CYS A 349 -1.54 -2.21 23.95
CA CYS A 349 -2.52 -1.47 23.15
C CYS A 349 -3.52 -0.74 24.05
N MET A 350 -3.98 0.44 23.65
CA MET A 350 -4.83 1.30 24.48
C MET A 350 -6.25 0.75 24.68
N ILE A 351 -6.82 0.09 23.67
CA ILE A 351 -8.24 -0.33 23.69
C ILE A 351 -8.40 -1.84 23.93
N SER A 352 -7.84 -2.67 23.05
CA SER A 352 -8.00 -4.13 23.03
C SER A 352 -6.87 -4.76 22.23
N ALA A 353 -6.60 -6.06 22.44
CA ALA A 353 -5.65 -6.78 21.61
C ALA A 353 -6.21 -7.03 20.21
N CYS A 354 -7.46 -7.46 20.12
CA CYS A 354 -8.14 -7.71 18.85
C CYS A 354 -9.60 -7.22 18.90
N GLU A 355 -10.09 -6.73 17.76
CA GLU A 355 -11.52 -6.51 17.54
C GLU A 355 -12.03 -7.13 16.24
N SER A 356 -13.27 -7.60 16.26
CA SER A 356 -13.98 -8.18 15.11
C SER A 356 -15.37 -7.53 15.01
N TYR A 357 -15.64 -6.90 13.87
CA TYR A 357 -16.91 -6.23 13.64
C TYR A 357 -17.38 -6.24 12.18
N ASN A 358 -18.62 -5.80 11.95
CA ASN A 358 -19.27 -5.79 10.63
C ASN A 358 -19.26 -7.17 9.97
N SER A 359 -19.88 -8.14 10.66
CA SER A 359 -19.99 -9.53 10.19
C SER A 359 -18.64 -10.22 9.89
N SER A 360 -17.55 -9.74 10.49
CA SER A 360 -16.23 -10.40 10.40
C SER A 360 -16.21 -11.72 11.15
N ASN A 361 -15.34 -12.64 10.75
CA ASN A 361 -15.14 -13.93 11.40
C ASN A 361 -13.65 -14.22 11.55
N VAL A 362 -13.19 -14.23 12.80
CA VAL A 362 -11.78 -14.31 13.16
C VAL A 362 -11.49 -15.60 13.91
N VAL A 363 -10.49 -16.34 13.46
CA VAL A 363 -9.86 -17.41 14.25
C VAL A 363 -8.65 -16.82 14.98
N PHE A 364 -8.69 -16.78 16.31
CA PHE A 364 -7.68 -16.15 17.15
C PHE A 364 -7.02 -17.21 18.03
N LYS A 365 -5.88 -17.75 17.60
CA LYS A 365 -5.29 -18.95 18.20
C LYS A 365 -3.88 -18.74 18.73
N SER A 366 -3.57 -19.29 19.90
CA SER A 366 -2.19 -19.40 20.42
C SER A 366 -1.44 -18.07 20.55
N ASN A 367 -2.15 -16.95 20.69
CA ASN A 367 -1.55 -15.63 20.83
C ASN A 367 -1.22 -15.32 22.30
N GLU A 368 -0.21 -14.47 22.51
CA GLU A 368 0.16 -13.91 23.81
C GLU A 368 -0.27 -12.44 23.87
N ILE A 369 -1.10 -12.12 24.86
CA ILE A 369 -1.69 -10.80 25.07
C ILE A 369 -1.23 -10.28 26.41
N ASP A 370 -0.54 -9.16 26.42
CA ASP A 370 -0.06 -8.52 27.64
C ASP A 370 -0.21 -6.99 27.60
N GLY A 371 -0.63 -6.39 28.70
CA GLY A 371 -0.99 -4.96 28.73
C GLY A 371 -1.96 -4.63 29.86
N ASN A 372 -2.70 -3.53 29.72
CA ASN A 372 -3.72 -3.13 30.69
C ASN A 372 -5.07 -2.94 29.99
N TYR A 373 -5.65 -4.05 29.54
CA TYR A 373 -6.85 -4.06 28.72
C TYR A 373 -8.09 -4.18 29.61
N PRO A 374 -9.11 -3.32 29.46
CA PRO A 374 -10.43 -3.60 30.02
C PRO A 374 -10.98 -4.92 29.44
N TYR A 375 -10.82 -5.11 28.13
CA TYR A 375 -11.25 -6.31 27.42
C TYR A 375 -10.13 -6.80 26.51
N GLY A 376 -9.81 -8.10 26.55
CA GLY A 376 -8.81 -8.67 25.65
C GLY A 376 -9.29 -8.72 24.20
N LEU A 377 -10.61 -8.90 24.01
CA LEU A 377 -11.28 -9.01 22.72
C LEU A 377 -12.51 -8.10 22.68
N LEU A 378 -12.75 -7.43 21.55
CA LEU A 378 -14.00 -6.71 21.28
C LEU A 378 -14.73 -7.35 20.11
N VAL A 379 -15.98 -7.75 20.32
CA VAL A 379 -16.78 -8.37 19.26
C VAL A 379 -18.15 -7.73 19.18
N TYR A 380 -18.42 -7.08 18.05
CA TYR A 380 -19.64 -6.29 17.89
C TYR A 380 -20.11 -6.19 16.45
N SER A 381 -21.30 -5.63 16.22
CA SER A 381 -21.89 -5.43 14.89
C SER A 381 -21.84 -6.70 14.02
N GLY A 382 -22.33 -7.81 14.55
CA GLY A 382 -22.33 -9.10 13.84
C GLY A 382 -20.99 -9.84 13.79
N GLY A 383 -19.91 -9.26 14.32
CA GLY A 383 -18.60 -9.90 14.36
C GLY A 383 -18.58 -11.22 15.13
N LYS A 384 -17.59 -12.06 14.80
CA LYS A 384 -17.31 -13.34 15.45
C LYS A 384 -15.81 -13.48 15.74
N ILE A 385 -15.49 -14.04 16.91
CA ILE A 385 -14.15 -14.53 17.24
C ILE A 385 -14.22 -15.95 17.81
N ASP A 386 -13.47 -16.87 17.21
CA ASP A 386 -13.15 -18.17 17.80
C ASP A 386 -11.75 -18.10 18.42
N ALA A 387 -11.67 -17.97 19.75
CA ALA A 387 -10.44 -17.78 20.49
C ALA A 387 -10.00 -19.05 21.25
N VAL A 388 -8.87 -19.64 20.85
CA VAL A 388 -8.39 -20.93 21.41
C VAL A 388 -6.92 -20.88 21.80
N GLU A 389 -6.57 -21.45 22.96
CA GLU A 389 -5.17 -21.63 23.40
C GLU A 389 -4.35 -20.33 23.53
N ASN A 390 -5.00 -19.18 23.71
CA ASN A 390 -4.33 -17.90 23.92
C ASN A 390 -3.95 -17.68 25.39
N THR A 391 -3.02 -16.77 25.65
CA THR A 391 -2.63 -16.32 26.99
C THR A 391 -2.98 -14.85 27.18
N PHE A 392 -3.79 -14.54 28.19
CA PHE A 392 -4.23 -13.19 28.54
C PHE A 392 -3.63 -12.75 29.89
N ASN A 393 -2.53 -11.99 29.85
CA ASN A 393 -1.82 -11.50 31.03
C ASN A 393 -2.28 -10.10 31.49
N GLY A 394 -2.91 -9.35 30.59
CA GLY A 394 -3.21 -7.93 30.80
C GLY A 394 -4.68 -7.55 30.99
N VAL A 395 -5.60 -8.51 31.04
CA VAL A 395 -7.04 -8.24 31.04
C VAL A 395 -7.53 -7.91 32.45
N THR A 396 -8.35 -6.85 32.57
CA THR A 396 -8.78 -6.29 33.88
C THR A 396 -10.27 -6.37 34.16
N LYS A 397 -11.15 -6.44 33.15
CA LYS A 397 -12.60 -6.54 33.35
C LYS A 397 -13.18 -7.87 32.86
N ALA A 398 -13.02 -8.16 31.57
CA ALA A 398 -13.51 -9.41 30.99
C ALA A 398 -12.66 -9.86 29.80
N ILE A 399 -12.64 -11.17 29.50
CA ILE A 399 -11.89 -11.67 28.32
C ILE A 399 -12.42 -11.01 27.04
N CYS A 400 -13.74 -10.95 26.89
CA CYS A 400 -14.40 -10.42 25.69
C CYS A 400 -15.47 -9.38 26.03
N GLN A 401 -15.61 -8.33 25.23
CA GLN A 401 -16.83 -7.54 25.19
C GLN A 401 -17.72 -8.00 24.03
N LEU A 402 -18.98 -8.34 24.31
CA LEU A 402 -19.98 -8.75 23.32
C LEU A 402 -21.08 -7.69 23.23
N ARG A 403 -21.25 -7.07 22.07
CA ARG A 403 -22.32 -6.07 21.84
C ARG A 403 -22.93 -6.23 20.46
N TYR A 404 -24.14 -5.72 20.24
CA TYR A 404 -24.70 -5.51 18.90
C TYR A 404 -24.56 -6.73 17.96
N LYS A 405 -25.05 -7.90 18.40
CA LYS A 405 -24.95 -9.18 17.67
C LYS A 405 -23.51 -9.74 17.56
N GLY A 406 -22.59 -9.37 18.44
CA GLY A 406 -21.26 -10.01 18.54
C GLY A 406 -21.35 -11.44 19.06
N SER A 407 -20.52 -12.35 18.54
CA SER A 407 -20.50 -13.77 18.92
C SER A 407 -19.10 -14.25 19.23
N ALA A 408 -18.94 -15.21 20.15
CA ALA A 408 -17.62 -15.71 20.48
C ALA A 408 -17.62 -17.17 20.95
N SER A 409 -16.61 -17.93 20.52
CA SER A 409 -16.26 -19.22 21.11
C SER A 409 -14.87 -19.09 21.71
N VAL A 410 -14.78 -18.99 23.04
CA VAL A 410 -13.52 -18.73 23.77
C VAL A 410 -13.20 -19.96 24.62
N LYS A 411 -12.31 -20.82 24.13
CA LYS A 411 -12.05 -22.13 24.74
C LYS A 411 -10.56 -22.35 25.06
N ASN A 412 -10.26 -22.96 26.21
CA ASN A 412 -8.93 -23.44 26.57
C ASN A 412 -7.84 -22.36 26.59
N ASN A 413 -8.16 -21.15 27.05
CA ASN A 413 -7.21 -20.05 27.17
C ASN A 413 -6.59 -19.98 28.58
N ARG A 414 -5.42 -19.34 28.72
CA ARG A 414 -4.85 -18.99 30.03
C ARG A 414 -5.17 -17.54 30.34
N VAL A 415 -5.60 -17.25 31.56
CA VAL A 415 -5.88 -15.88 32.01
C VAL A 415 -5.20 -15.67 33.36
N SER A 416 -4.36 -14.63 33.46
CA SER A 416 -3.49 -14.41 34.63
C SER A 416 -4.20 -13.89 35.88
N LYS A 417 -5.39 -13.30 35.71
CA LYS A 417 -6.18 -12.68 36.78
C LYS A 417 -7.60 -13.19 36.72
N HIS A 418 -8.25 -13.19 37.88
CA HIS A 418 -9.69 -13.45 37.94
C HIS A 418 -10.45 -12.31 37.25
N VAL A 419 -11.12 -12.64 36.15
CA VAL A 419 -11.93 -11.71 35.33
C VAL A 419 -13.23 -12.39 34.94
N GLN A 420 -14.20 -11.60 34.47
CA GLN A 420 -15.42 -12.15 33.90
C GLN A 420 -15.15 -12.77 32.51
N PRO A 421 -15.93 -13.77 32.08
CA PRO A 421 -15.79 -14.33 30.74
C PRO A 421 -16.10 -13.28 29.67
N TYR A 422 -17.20 -12.54 29.86
CA TYR A 422 -17.58 -11.46 28.97
C TYR A 422 -18.27 -10.30 29.69
N ASP A 423 -18.37 -9.17 29.00
CA ASP A 423 -19.20 -8.02 29.37
C ASP A 423 -20.09 -7.60 28.19
N GLY A 424 -21.25 -7.02 28.48
CA GLY A 424 -22.20 -6.55 27.49
C GLY A 424 -23.38 -7.50 27.23
N GLN A 425 -24.08 -7.24 26.13
CA GLN A 425 -25.34 -7.89 25.76
C GLN A 425 -25.31 -8.23 24.28
N THR A 426 -25.64 -9.49 23.96
CA THR A 426 -25.71 -9.97 22.58
C THR A 426 -26.89 -10.92 22.38
N SER A 427 -27.46 -10.90 21.18
CA SER A 427 -28.48 -11.83 20.71
C SER A 427 -27.89 -12.99 19.89
N ARG A 428 -26.56 -13.07 19.76
CA ARG A 428 -25.87 -14.19 19.11
C ARG A 428 -25.32 -15.18 20.13
N LEU A 429 -25.05 -16.39 19.63
CA LEU A 429 -24.53 -17.48 20.44
C LEU A 429 -23.09 -17.21 20.89
N TYR A 430 -22.76 -17.62 22.10
CA TYR A 430 -21.40 -17.63 22.62
C TYR A 430 -21.17 -18.80 23.58
N VAL A 431 -19.90 -19.16 23.76
CA VAL A 431 -19.45 -20.15 24.74
C VAL A 431 -18.07 -19.79 25.27
N PHE A 432 -17.91 -19.87 26.59
CA PHE A 432 -16.66 -19.67 27.31
C PHE A 432 -16.37 -20.91 28.16
N GLU A 433 -15.25 -21.58 27.92
CA GLU A 433 -14.88 -22.83 28.61
C GLU A 433 -13.37 -22.95 28.78
N GLY A 434 -12.92 -23.51 29.91
CA GLY A 434 -11.52 -23.90 30.08
C GLY A 434 -10.54 -22.71 30.09
N ASN A 435 -10.99 -21.53 30.49
CA ASN A 435 -10.21 -20.29 30.41
C ASN A 435 -9.45 -19.97 31.72
N GLY A 436 -8.81 -20.99 32.31
CA GLY A 436 -8.15 -20.88 33.61
C GLY A 436 -9.15 -20.70 34.75
N GLU A 437 -8.93 -19.70 35.61
CA GLU A 437 -9.81 -19.37 36.74
C GLU A 437 -11.05 -18.55 36.33
N CYS A 438 -11.18 -18.18 35.06
CA CYS A 438 -12.36 -17.50 34.55
C CYS A 438 -13.55 -18.48 34.55
N PRO A 439 -14.70 -18.11 35.15
CA PRO A 439 -15.86 -19.00 35.17
C PRO A 439 -16.39 -19.24 33.75
N PRO A 440 -16.94 -20.43 33.47
CA PRO A 440 -17.57 -20.73 32.19
C PRO A 440 -18.91 -19.98 32.05
N ALA A 441 -19.30 -19.69 30.81
CA ALA A 441 -20.58 -19.03 30.50
C ALA A 441 -21.03 -19.36 29.07
N THR A 442 -22.33 -19.49 28.85
CA THR A 442 -22.90 -19.75 27.52
C THR A 442 -24.40 -19.48 27.48
N ASN A 443 -24.89 -19.10 26.30
CA ASN A 443 -26.32 -19.06 25.97
C ASN A 443 -26.72 -20.19 24.99
N ILE A 444 -25.91 -21.24 24.89
CA ILE A 444 -26.17 -22.43 24.09
C ILE A 444 -26.59 -23.56 25.05
N GLN A 445 -27.84 -24.01 24.97
CA GLN A 445 -28.39 -24.97 25.94
C GLN A 445 -27.57 -26.27 26.01
N GLU A 446 -27.19 -26.85 24.87
CA GLU A 446 -26.41 -28.09 24.82
C GLU A 446 -25.03 -27.93 25.51
N GLU A 447 -24.38 -26.78 25.35
CA GLU A 447 -23.10 -26.49 26.00
C GLU A 447 -23.29 -26.22 27.51
N ALA A 448 -24.38 -25.56 27.92
CA ALA A 448 -24.71 -25.34 29.32
C ALA A 448 -24.94 -26.67 30.06
N ASP A 449 -25.70 -27.59 29.43
CA ASP A 449 -25.96 -28.93 29.97
C ASP A 449 -24.67 -29.73 30.12
N ARG A 450 -23.79 -29.69 29.11
CA ARG A 450 -22.47 -30.35 29.11
C ARG A 450 -21.52 -29.80 30.17
N LEU A 451 -21.54 -28.49 30.38
CA LEU A 451 -20.70 -27.80 31.36
C LEU A 451 -21.30 -27.82 32.78
N HIS A 452 -22.54 -28.30 32.92
CA HIS A 452 -23.31 -28.28 34.17
C HIS A 452 -23.44 -26.87 34.78
N ILE A 453 -23.74 -25.87 33.93
CA ILE A 453 -23.95 -24.48 34.33
C ILE A 453 -25.31 -23.94 33.87
N PRO A 454 -25.82 -22.85 34.46
CA PRO A 454 -26.99 -22.16 33.93
C PRO A 454 -26.75 -21.67 32.50
N CYS A 455 -27.76 -21.82 31.65
CA CYS A 455 -27.79 -21.24 30.31
C CYS A 455 -28.25 -19.78 30.40
N ASP A 456 -27.46 -18.86 29.86
CA ASP A 456 -27.81 -17.45 29.82
C ASP A 456 -28.98 -17.21 28.85
N PRO A 457 -29.92 -16.30 29.18
CA PRO A 457 -31.08 -16.07 28.35
C PRO A 457 -30.69 -15.44 27.00
N LEU A 458 -31.23 -15.98 25.91
CA LEU A 458 -31.14 -15.35 24.60
C LEU A 458 -31.94 -14.04 24.60
N LEU A 459 -31.25 -12.93 24.30
CA LEU A 459 -31.92 -11.65 24.20
C LEU A 459 -32.85 -11.62 22.97
N PRO A 460 -34.09 -11.11 23.10
CA PRO A 460 -34.97 -10.92 21.97
C PRO A 460 -34.32 -9.96 20.95
N GLN A 461 -34.66 -10.12 19.66
CA GLN A 461 -34.19 -9.20 18.63
C GLN A 461 -34.55 -7.75 19.00
N SER A 462 -33.60 -6.85 18.81
CA SER A 462 -33.71 -5.50 19.37
C SER A 462 -34.84 -4.67 18.75
N SER A 463 -35.28 -3.69 19.52
CA SER A 463 -36.12 -2.59 19.06
C SER A 463 -35.47 -1.86 17.86
N ASN A 464 -36.24 -1.59 16.80
CA ASN A 464 -35.80 -0.78 15.65
C ASN A 464 -35.70 0.74 15.95
N LYS A 465 -35.48 1.11 17.22
CA LYS A 465 -35.40 2.50 17.67
C LYS A 465 -33.96 2.99 17.74
N CYS A 466 -33.78 4.27 17.44
CA CYS A 466 -32.55 5.03 17.54
C CYS A 466 -31.86 4.80 18.88
N ILE A 467 -30.58 4.40 18.88
CA ILE A 467 -29.89 4.10 20.15
C ILE A 467 -29.57 5.37 20.97
N LYS A 468 -29.64 6.56 20.36
CA LYS A 468 -29.36 7.84 21.04
C LYS A 468 -30.57 8.42 21.74
N CYS A 469 -31.75 8.42 21.10
CA CYS A 469 -32.98 8.97 21.70
C CYS A 469 -33.96 7.90 22.19
N GLN A 470 -33.80 6.63 21.81
CA GLN A 470 -34.70 5.53 22.16
C GLN A 470 -36.17 5.73 21.74
N GLU A 471 -36.42 6.64 20.79
CA GLU A 471 -37.76 7.01 20.32
C GLU A 471 -37.94 6.81 18.81
N GLY A 472 -37.19 7.57 17.99
CA GLY A 472 -37.33 7.57 16.53
C GLY A 472 -36.81 6.30 15.85
N PRO A 473 -37.21 6.00 14.60
CA PRO A 473 -36.73 4.83 13.87
C PRO A 473 -35.24 4.94 13.55
N ARG A 474 -34.58 3.80 13.29
CA ARG A 474 -33.24 3.80 12.69
C ARG A 474 -33.35 3.97 11.18
N ASP A 475 -33.13 5.19 10.73
CA ASP A 475 -33.28 5.60 9.33
C ASP A 475 -32.14 6.52 8.88
N CYS A 476 -31.00 6.49 9.59
CA CYS A 476 -29.86 7.35 9.32
C CYS A 476 -28.59 6.52 9.15
N TYR A 477 -28.11 6.44 7.91
CA TYR A 477 -26.88 5.77 7.54
C TYR A 477 -25.71 6.75 7.66
N PHE A 478 -24.69 6.38 8.42
CA PHE A 478 -23.45 7.12 8.48
C PHE A 478 -22.56 6.79 7.27
N GLN A 479 -22.04 7.83 6.62
CA GLN A 479 -21.08 7.68 5.53
C GLN A 479 -19.82 6.95 6.00
N ASP A 480 -19.14 6.25 5.07
CA ASP A 480 -17.96 5.39 5.24
C ASP A 480 -18.18 4.09 6.03
N CYS A 481 -18.90 4.12 7.16
CA CYS A 481 -19.13 2.92 7.96
C CYS A 481 -20.46 2.21 7.66
N GLY A 482 -21.44 2.89 7.08
CA GLY A 482 -22.73 2.31 6.70
C GLY A 482 -23.67 1.99 7.85
N HIS A 483 -23.27 2.24 9.11
CA HIS A 483 -24.07 1.92 10.28
C HIS A 483 -25.35 2.75 10.34
N CYS A 484 -26.50 2.07 10.47
CA CYS A 484 -27.82 2.67 10.64
C CYS A 484 -28.33 2.46 12.06
N ILE A 485 -27.90 3.31 12.99
CA ILE A 485 -28.18 3.17 14.43
C ILE A 485 -28.90 4.35 15.06
N TYR A 486 -28.92 5.49 14.37
CA TYR A 486 -29.62 6.69 14.81
C TYR A 486 -30.86 6.95 13.94
N CYS A 487 -31.79 7.73 14.46
CA CYS A 487 -32.77 8.42 13.62
C CYS A 487 -32.10 9.61 12.94
N MET A 488 -32.69 10.09 11.84
CA MET A 488 -32.13 11.18 11.02
C MET A 488 -31.82 12.43 11.84
N SER A 489 -32.70 12.81 12.76
CA SER A 489 -32.49 13.99 13.63
C SER A 489 -31.31 13.82 14.59
N CYS A 490 -31.09 12.61 15.11
CA CYS A 490 -29.94 12.31 15.96
C CYS A 490 -28.64 12.24 15.15
N GLY A 491 -28.68 11.67 13.95
CA GLY A 491 -27.54 11.61 13.02
C GLY A 491 -27.08 12.99 12.58
N GLN A 492 -28.00 13.87 12.19
CA GLN A 492 -27.67 15.26 11.83
C GLN A 492 -27.05 16.03 12.99
N LYS A 493 -27.56 15.85 14.22
CA LYS A 493 -26.96 16.44 15.43
C LYS A 493 -25.55 15.91 15.67
N ALA A 494 -25.35 14.59 15.54
CA ALA A 494 -24.05 13.96 15.72
C ALA A 494 -23.02 14.44 14.68
N LEU A 495 -23.43 14.55 13.41
CA LEU A 495 -22.62 15.13 12.34
C LEU A 495 -22.23 16.59 12.64
N LYS A 496 -23.20 17.44 13.04
CA LYS A 496 -22.94 18.84 13.41
C LYS A 496 -21.96 18.96 14.59
N ASN A 497 -22.05 18.03 15.55
CA ASN A 497 -21.19 17.98 16.73
C ASN A 497 -19.84 17.30 16.45
N LYS A 498 -19.57 16.83 15.22
CA LYS A 498 -18.37 16.07 14.85
C LYS A 498 -18.14 14.83 15.73
N GLU A 499 -19.25 14.18 16.11
CA GLU A 499 -19.20 12.93 16.87
C GLU A 499 -18.66 11.78 16.01
N SER A 500 -18.23 10.71 16.66
CA SER A 500 -17.88 9.45 16.00
C SER A 500 -19.01 8.44 16.12
N CYS A 501 -19.10 7.50 15.19
CA CYS A 501 -20.02 6.39 15.25
C CYS A 501 -19.78 5.60 16.55
N PRO A 502 -20.77 5.45 17.45
CA PRO A 502 -20.60 4.72 18.70
C PRO A 502 -20.37 3.22 18.52
N LEU A 503 -20.59 2.67 17.32
CA LEU A 503 -20.28 1.26 17.03
C LEU A 503 -18.82 1.07 16.66
N CYS A 504 -18.37 1.70 15.57
CA CYS A 504 -17.03 1.46 15.01
C CYS A 504 -16.01 2.56 15.31
N ARG A 505 -16.41 3.63 16.00
CA ARG A 505 -15.57 4.78 16.38
C ARG A 505 -15.06 5.61 15.20
N PHE A 506 -15.58 5.38 13.99
CA PHE A 506 -15.24 6.20 12.82
C PHE A 506 -15.89 7.57 12.93
N PRO A 507 -15.19 8.66 12.55
CA PRO A 507 -15.79 9.99 12.50
C PRO A 507 -17.04 10.02 11.62
N ILE A 508 -18.11 10.67 12.08
CA ILE A 508 -19.33 10.87 11.27
C ILE A 508 -19.07 12.07 10.36
N ILE A 509 -18.73 11.80 9.09
CA ILE A 509 -18.43 12.84 8.10
C ILE A 509 -19.63 13.20 7.21
N GLY A 510 -20.64 12.33 7.17
CA GLY A 510 -21.84 12.49 6.36
C GLY A 510 -22.94 11.54 6.81
N VAL A 511 -24.20 11.90 6.54
CA VAL A 511 -25.37 11.07 6.86
C VAL A 511 -26.40 11.10 5.73
N THR A 512 -27.12 10.00 5.53
CA THR A 512 -28.19 9.88 4.51
C THR A 512 -29.32 8.97 4.99
N SER A 513 -30.53 9.14 4.48
CA SER A 513 -31.69 8.27 4.79
C SER A 513 -31.71 6.97 3.99
N GLY A 514 -30.84 6.84 2.99
CA GLY A 514 -30.96 5.81 1.97
C GLY A 514 -32.10 6.14 0.99
N PHE A 515 -31.94 5.74 -0.27
CA PHE A 515 -32.94 5.90 -1.33
C PHE A 515 -33.15 4.56 -2.05
N SER A 516 -34.36 3.99 -1.99
CA SER A 516 -34.74 2.79 -2.72
C SER A 516 -35.93 3.09 -3.62
N GLU A 517 -35.88 2.72 -4.90
CA GLU A 517 -37.06 2.72 -5.77
C GLU A 517 -37.83 1.39 -5.71
N ASP A 518 -37.16 0.28 -5.36
CA ASP A 518 -37.79 -1.03 -5.27
C ASP A 518 -38.43 -1.28 -3.90
N SER A 519 -39.74 -1.58 -3.93
CA SER A 519 -40.57 -1.86 -2.76
C SER A 519 -40.54 -3.34 -2.32
N HIS A 520 -39.88 -4.21 -3.08
CA HIS A 520 -39.89 -5.66 -2.87
C HIS A 520 -38.70 -6.21 -2.07
N GLY A 521 -37.72 -5.37 -1.70
CA GLY A 521 -36.56 -5.79 -0.89
C GLY A 521 -35.55 -6.70 -1.62
N LEU A 522 -35.74 -6.97 -2.91
CA LEU A 522 -34.83 -7.74 -3.74
C LEU A 522 -33.85 -6.83 -4.49
N CYS A 523 -32.70 -7.39 -4.85
CA CYS A 523 -31.69 -6.67 -5.62
C CYS A 523 -32.17 -6.38 -7.05
N THR A 524 -32.15 -5.11 -7.46
CA THR A 524 -32.57 -4.66 -8.80
C THR A 524 -31.74 -5.25 -9.95
N ILE A 525 -30.50 -5.70 -9.68
CA ILE A 525 -29.60 -6.28 -10.72
C ILE A 525 -29.92 -7.77 -10.97
N CYS A 526 -30.07 -8.58 -9.93
CA CYS A 526 -30.28 -10.03 -10.09
C CYS A 526 -31.71 -10.50 -9.84
N ASN A 527 -32.55 -9.67 -9.22
CA ASN A 527 -33.92 -9.98 -8.80
C ASN A 527 -34.04 -11.32 -8.04
N ASP A 528 -33.06 -11.61 -7.18
CA ASP A 528 -32.89 -12.92 -6.53
C ASP A 528 -32.39 -12.75 -5.09
N ASN A 529 -31.19 -12.19 -4.91
CA ASN A 529 -30.66 -11.91 -3.57
C ASN A 529 -31.33 -10.67 -2.94
N GLU A 530 -31.39 -10.63 -1.60
CA GLU A 530 -31.85 -9.47 -0.81
C GLU A 530 -31.03 -8.21 -1.10
N ALA A 531 -31.73 -7.07 -1.24
CA ALA A 531 -31.11 -5.75 -1.36
C ALA A 531 -30.51 -5.32 -0.01
N ASN A 532 -29.24 -5.66 0.20
CA ASN A 532 -28.54 -5.50 1.46
C ASN A 532 -27.39 -4.49 1.41
N CYS A 533 -27.33 -3.61 0.40
CA CYS A 533 -26.26 -2.61 0.28
C CYS A 533 -26.77 -1.18 0.14
N ILE A 534 -25.93 -0.24 0.57
CA ILE A 534 -26.04 1.19 0.34
C ILE A 534 -24.79 1.70 -0.39
N ILE A 535 -24.98 2.62 -1.32
CA ILE A 535 -23.91 3.25 -2.10
C ILE A 535 -23.66 4.66 -1.58
N PHE A 536 -22.40 5.01 -1.32
CA PHE A 536 -21.98 6.34 -0.91
C PHE A 536 -21.27 7.08 -2.06
N PRO A 537 -21.40 8.42 -2.14
CA PRO A 537 -22.16 9.29 -1.23
C PRO A 537 -23.66 9.41 -1.57
N CYS A 538 -24.11 8.85 -2.70
CA CYS A 538 -25.47 9.13 -3.22
C CYS A 538 -26.61 8.51 -2.39
N GLY A 539 -26.33 7.55 -1.50
CA GLY A 539 -27.29 6.91 -0.63
C GLY A 539 -28.20 5.88 -1.32
N HIS A 540 -27.99 5.55 -2.60
CA HIS A 540 -28.82 4.56 -3.28
C HIS A 540 -28.68 3.18 -2.65
N THR A 541 -29.83 2.58 -2.31
CA THR A 541 -29.98 1.19 -1.87
C THR A 541 -30.62 0.36 -2.98
N GLY A 542 -31.05 -0.88 -2.71
CA GLY A 542 -31.72 -1.72 -3.72
C GLY A 542 -30.80 -2.74 -4.41
N PHE A 543 -29.56 -2.90 -3.92
CA PHE A 543 -28.60 -3.82 -4.51
C PHE A 543 -28.10 -4.84 -3.49
N CYS A 544 -27.78 -6.06 -3.94
CA CYS A 544 -27.07 -7.04 -3.13
C CYS A 544 -25.54 -6.87 -3.25
N ASP A 545 -24.84 -7.29 -2.20
CA ASP A 545 -23.39 -7.30 -2.10
C ASP A 545 -22.69 -8.03 -3.25
N LYS A 546 -23.21 -9.18 -3.69
CA LYS A 546 -22.66 -9.93 -4.82
C LYS A 546 -22.68 -9.14 -6.12
N CYS A 547 -23.83 -8.53 -6.45
CA CYS A 547 -23.97 -7.76 -7.69
C CYS A 547 -23.14 -6.47 -7.66
N LEU A 548 -23.09 -5.77 -6.52
CA LEU A 548 -22.23 -4.59 -6.40
C LEU A 548 -20.75 -4.95 -6.42
N SER A 549 -20.33 -6.03 -5.76
CA SER A 549 -18.93 -6.48 -5.80
C SER A 549 -18.48 -6.66 -7.24
N ARG A 550 -19.26 -7.39 -8.04
CA ARG A 550 -18.98 -7.58 -9.48
C ARG A 550 -19.03 -6.27 -10.27
N TRP A 551 -19.99 -5.39 -9.98
CA TRP A 551 -20.10 -4.10 -10.65
C TRP A 551 -18.85 -3.23 -10.44
N TYR A 552 -18.37 -3.16 -9.20
CA TYR A 552 -17.26 -2.30 -8.78
C TYR A 552 -15.86 -2.86 -9.13
N GLU A 553 -15.78 -4.09 -9.66
CA GLU A 553 -14.58 -4.64 -10.29
C GLU A 553 -14.27 -3.90 -11.61
N GLU A 554 -15.30 -3.61 -12.41
CA GLU A 554 -15.16 -2.99 -13.74
C GLU A 554 -15.56 -1.50 -13.77
N ASN A 555 -16.42 -1.07 -12.85
CA ASN A 555 -16.95 0.28 -12.77
C ASN A 555 -16.57 0.93 -11.42
N LYS A 556 -16.63 2.27 -11.32
CA LYS A 556 -16.44 3.00 -10.05
C LYS A 556 -17.61 3.93 -9.71
N THR A 557 -18.75 3.70 -10.36
CA THR A 557 -19.93 4.56 -10.28
C THR A 557 -21.15 3.83 -9.73
N CYS A 558 -22.09 4.57 -9.17
CA CYS A 558 -23.38 4.00 -8.75
C CYS A 558 -24.12 3.42 -9.98
N PRO A 559 -24.59 2.15 -9.97
CA PRO A 559 -25.34 1.57 -11.10
C PRO A 559 -26.58 2.37 -11.48
N PHE A 560 -27.17 3.08 -10.52
CA PHE A 560 -28.38 3.88 -10.69
C PHE A 560 -28.07 5.29 -11.19
N CYS A 561 -27.53 6.16 -10.33
CA CYS A 561 -27.35 7.58 -10.64
C CYS A 561 -26.01 7.93 -11.30
N ARG A 562 -25.12 6.94 -11.50
CA ARG A 562 -23.79 7.13 -12.09
C ARG A 562 -22.86 8.08 -11.33
N GLN A 563 -23.17 8.37 -10.06
CA GLN A 563 -22.29 9.13 -9.17
C GLN A 563 -20.87 8.57 -9.19
N ASP A 564 -19.88 9.44 -9.41
CA ASP A 564 -18.44 9.15 -9.46
C ASP A 564 -17.69 10.22 -8.64
N PRO A 565 -16.76 9.86 -7.73
CA PRO A 565 -16.50 8.52 -7.22
C PRO A 565 -17.66 8.01 -6.36
N SER A 566 -17.79 6.69 -6.29
CA SER A 566 -18.69 6.03 -5.36
C SER A 566 -18.09 4.74 -4.79
N THR A 567 -18.59 4.33 -3.64
CA THR A 567 -18.28 3.05 -3.00
C THR A 567 -19.57 2.47 -2.43
N PHE A 568 -19.58 1.19 -2.08
CA PHE A 568 -20.73 0.59 -1.42
C PHE A 568 -20.37 -0.07 -0.09
N LYS A 569 -21.35 -0.15 0.79
CA LYS A 569 -21.28 -0.89 2.04
C LYS A 569 -22.49 -1.79 2.16
N LYS A 570 -22.28 -2.98 2.73
CA LYS A 570 -23.37 -3.83 3.19
C LYS A 570 -24.06 -3.14 4.36
N ILE A 571 -25.37 -3.08 4.30
CA ILE A 571 -26.21 -2.54 5.37
C ILE A 571 -26.23 -3.58 6.48
N GLU A 572 -25.59 -3.23 7.59
CA GLU A 572 -25.74 -3.97 8.82
C GLU A 572 -26.94 -3.39 9.58
N THR A 573 -28.05 -4.12 9.63
CA THR A 573 -29.19 -3.81 10.52
C THR A 573 -28.80 -4.19 11.95
N SER A 574 -27.82 -3.48 12.49
CA SER A 574 -27.10 -3.80 13.72
C SER A 574 -27.73 -3.14 14.93
N VAL A 575 -28.78 -3.75 15.50
CA VAL A 575 -28.89 -4.05 16.95
C VAL A 575 -29.82 -5.25 17.09
#